data_AF-A0A4V1V6T7-F1
#
_entry.id   AF-A0A4V1V6T7-F1
#
_cell.length_a   1.000
_cell.length_b   1.000
_cell.length_c   1.000
_cell.angle_alpha   90.00
_cell.angle_beta   90.00
_cell.angle_gamma   90.00
#
_symmetry.space_group_name_H-M   'P 1'
#
loop_
_entity.id
_entity.type
_entity.pdbx_description
1 polymer ?
#
loop_
_entity_poly.entity_id
_entity_poly.type
_entity_poly.pdbx_seq_one_letter_code
_entity_poly.pdbx_strand_id
1 'polypeptide(L)' 'MSDETQAPGDEGPEISEEERRAALPPAAQRALAEAEERRAKAEAEAEKRPVELGGRIKGLEPVRYGDWEKGGLAIDF' A
#
# COMPACT_ATOMS: atom_id res chain seq x y z
N MET A 1 -9.35 -38.68 12.53
CA MET A 1 -8.08 -38.41 11.81
C MET A 1 -8.39 -37.25 10.88
N SER A 2 -8.25 -36.03 11.39
CA SER A 2 -8.46 -34.82 10.62
C SER A 2 -7.18 -34.55 9.86
N ASP A 3 -7.27 -34.61 8.54
CA ASP A 3 -6.17 -34.35 7.62
C ASP A 3 -5.88 -32.84 7.65
N GLU A 4 -4.77 -32.48 8.29
CA GLU A 4 -4.28 -31.11 8.41
C GLU A 4 -3.45 -30.82 7.16
N THR A 5 -4.08 -30.21 6.15
CA THR A 5 -3.36 -29.75 4.96
C THR A 5 -2.54 -28.51 5.31
N GLN A 6 -1.37 -28.72 5.91
CA GLN A 6 -0.31 -27.73 5.99
C GLN A 6 0.21 -27.48 4.56
N ALA A 7 -0.11 -26.32 3.98
CA ALA A 7 0.53 -25.89 2.74
C ALA A 7 2.05 -25.80 2.99
N PRO A 8 2.92 -26.35 2.09
CA PRO A 8 4.35 -26.22 2.26
C PRO A 8 4.70 -24.74 2.20
N GLY A 9 5.18 -24.20 3.32
CA GLY A 9 5.70 -22.85 3.39
C GLY A 9 6.82 -22.70 2.36
N ASP A 10 6.74 -21.62 1.59
CA ASP A 10 7.80 -21.16 0.71
C ASP A 10 8.99 -20.71 1.58
N GLU A 11 9.76 -21.67 2.09
CA GLU A 11 10.96 -21.45 2.91
C GLU A 11 12.14 -21.02 2.02
N GLY A 12 11.98 -19.88 1.34
CA GLY A 12 13.12 -19.08 0.93
C GLY A 12 13.82 -18.53 2.17
N PRO A 13 15.11 -18.11 2.07
CA PRO A 13 15.76 -17.46 3.20
C PRO A 13 14.90 -16.28 3.66
N GLU A 14 14.59 -16.19 4.95
CA GLU A 14 13.95 -15.01 5.55
C GLU A 14 14.97 -13.87 5.59
N ILE A 15 15.20 -13.26 4.42
CA ILE A 15 16.00 -12.04 4.30
C ILE A 15 15.08 -10.89 4.73
N SER A 16 15.55 -10.05 5.66
CA SER A 16 14.76 -8.91 6.13
C SER A 16 14.43 -7.95 4.98
N GLU A 17 13.33 -7.21 5.09
CA GLU A 17 12.94 -6.16 4.12
C GLU A 17 14.09 -5.16 3.87
N GLU A 18 14.86 -4.85 4.90
CA GLU A 18 16.01 -3.94 4.85
C GLU A 18 17.13 -4.53 4.00
N GLU A 19 17.50 -5.79 4.23
CA GLU A 19 18.52 -6.50 3.45
C GLU A 19 18.09 -6.67 1.99
N ARG A 20 16.80 -6.95 1.75
CA ARG A 20 16.23 -7.01 0.40
C ARG A 20 16.32 -5.67 -0.32
N ARG A 21 16.01 -4.56 0.36
CA ARG A 21 16.13 -3.20 -0.22
C ARG A 21 17.58 -2.82 -0.49
N ALA A 22 18.50 -3.20 0.40
CA ALA A 22 19.93 -2.96 0.20
C ALA A 22 20.50 -3.76 -0.99
N ALA A 23 19.99 -4.96 -1.23
CA ALA A 23 20.38 -5.80 -2.37
C ALA A 23 19.83 -5.32 -3.73
N LEU A 24 18.97 -4.29 -3.76
CA LEU A 24 18.40 -3.78 -5.02
C LEU A 24 19.45 -3.07 -5.88
N PRO A 25 19.34 -3.17 -7.21
CA PRO A 25 20.21 -2.41 -8.11
C PRO A 25 20.01 -0.91 -7.94
N PRO A 26 21.02 -0.07 -8.24
CA PRO A 26 20.96 1.38 -8.03
C PRO A 26 19.85 2.08 -8.83
N ALA A 27 19.39 1.48 -9.93
CA ALA A 27 18.21 1.97 -10.65
C ALA A 27 16.92 1.78 -9.84
N ALA A 28 16.75 0.62 -9.19
CA ALA A 28 15.57 0.33 -8.39
C ALA A 28 15.53 1.16 -7.10
N GLN A 29 16.68 1.37 -6.44
CA GLN A 29 16.76 2.24 -5.27
C GLN A 29 16.34 3.68 -5.59
N ARG A 30 16.80 4.22 -6.73
CA ARG A 30 16.38 5.54 -7.22
C ARG A 30 14.88 5.61 -7.51
N ALA A 31 14.33 4.58 -8.14
CA ALA A 31 12.89 4.52 -8.45
C ALA A 31 12.04 4.49 -7.16
N LEU A 32 12.48 3.75 -6.14
CA LEU A 32 11.82 3.74 -4.83
C LEU A 32 11.87 5.12 -4.15
N ALA A 33 13.04 5.77 -4.15
CA ALA A 33 13.17 7.12 -3.58
C ALA A 33 12.25 8.13 -4.28
N GLU A 34 12.18 8.11 -5.61
CA GLU A 34 11.28 8.99 -6.38
C GLU A 34 9.81 8.69 -6.11
N ALA A 35 9.44 7.42 -5.93
CA ALA A 35 8.09 7.02 -5.57
C ALA A 35 7.73 7.49 -4.15
N GLU A 36 8.65 7.39 -3.18
CA GLU A 36 8.49 7.91 -1.83
C GLU A 36 8.32 9.43 -1.83
N GLU A 37 9.11 10.17 -2.61
CA GLU A 37 8.95 11.61 -2.79
C GLU A 37 7.58 11.97 -3.38
N ARG A 38 7.08 11.21 -4.36
CA ARG A 38 5.73 11.42 -4.91
C ARG A 38 4.65 11.18 -3.85
N ARG A 39 4.77 10.13 -3.05
CA ARG A 39 3.82 9.82 -1.97
C ARG A 39 3.82 10.92 -0.92
N ALA A 40 5.00 11.35 -0.46
CA ALA A 40 5.13 12.42 0.52
C ALA A 40 4.49 13.75 0.04
N LYS A 41 4.67 14.11 -1.24
CA LYS A 41 4.01 15.28 -1.83
C LYS A 41 2.49 15.14 -1.85
N ALA A 42 1.98 13.97 -2.25
CA ALA A 42 0.55 13.70 -2.28
C ALA A 42 -0.08 13.72 -0.87
N GLU A 43 0.61 13.16 0.13
CA GLU A 43 0.19 13.20 1.54
C GLU A 43 0.21 14.64 2.09
N ALA A 44 1.26 15.41 1.84
CA ALA A 44 1.32 16.81 2.24
C ALA A 44 0.22 17.69 1.59
N GLU A 45 -0.18 17.37 0.36
CA GLU A 45 -1.34 18.00 -0.28
C GLU A 45 -2.67 17.51 0.28
N ALA A 46 -2.75 16.28 0.77
CA ALA A 46 -3.94 15.74 1.43
C ALA A 46 -4.14 16.36 2.82
N GLU A 47 -3.07 16.54 3.60
CA GLU A 47 -3.11 17.17 4.93
C GLU A 47 -3.61 18.63 4.90
N LYS A 48 -3.36 19.34 3.78
CA LYS A 48 -3.84 20.72 3.60
C LYS A 48 -5.33 20.82 3.28
N ARG A 49 -5.98 19.72 2.91
CA ARG A 49 -7.40 19.72 2.58
C ARG A 49 -8.22 19.70 3.87
N PRO A 50 -9.35 20.42 3.93
CA PRO A 50 -10.23 20.33 5.09
C PRO A 50 -10.69 18.88 5.30
N VAL A 51 -10.87 18.51 6.56
CA VAL A 51 -11.38 17.18 6.92
C VAL A 51 -12.80 17.03 6.37
N GLU A 52 -13.03 16.00 5.57
CA GLU A 52 -14.35 15.69 5.05
C GLU A 52 -15.20 15.07 6.17
N LEU A 53 -16.26 15.76 6.58
CA LEU A 53 -17.20 15.27 7.58
C LEU A 53 -18.26 14.40 6.91
N GLY A 54 -18.36 13.12 7.33
CA GLY A 54 -19.31 12.15 6.75
C GLY A 54 -18.77 11.35 5.55
N GLY A 55 -17.53 11.59 5.11
CA GLY A 55 -16.81 10.78 4.12
C GLY A 55 -15.92 9.69 4.75
N ARG A 56 -15.13 8.98 3.92
CA ARG A 56 -14.17 7.96 4.42
C ARG A 56 -13.10 8.63 5.31
N ILE A 57 -12.89 8.08 6.51
CA ILE A 57 -11.96 8.58 7.54
C ILE A 57 -10.48 8.46 7.11
N LYS A 58 -10.15 7.54 6.18
CA LYS A 58 -8.81 7.37 5.59
C LYS A 58 -8.94 7.09 4.09
N GLY A 59 -8.11 7.75 3.28
CA GLY A 59 -8.03 7.56 1.82
C GLY A 59 -8.71 8.64 1.01
N LEU A 60 -8.49 8.63 -0.32
CA LEU A 60 -9.15 9.57 -1.23
C LEU A 60 -10.66 9.28 -1.29
N GLU A 61 -11.43 10.33 -1.54
CA GLU A 61 -12.88 10.25 -1.56
C GLU A 61 -13.34 9.52 -2.84
N PRO A 62 -14.11 8.42 -2.71
CA PRO A 62 -14.46 7.54 -3.81
C PRO A 62 -15.25 8.26 -4.91
N VAL A 63 -16.10 9.24 -4.55
CA VAL A 63 -16.94 9.96 -5.51
C VAL A 63 -16.12 10.84 -6.46
N ARG A 64 -15.05 11.50 -5.97
CA ARG A 64 -14.16 12.34 -6.77
C ARG A 64 -13.32 11.58 -7.78
N TYR A 65 -12.99 10.32 -7.50
CA TYR A 65 -12.06 9.53 -8.31
C TYR A 65 -12.70 8.28 -8.93
N GLY A 66 -13.99 8.05 -8.70
CA GLY A 66 -14.71 6.88 -9.18
C GLY A 66 -14.29 5.56 -8.51
N ASP A 67 -13.46 5.61 -7.47
CA ASP A 67 -12.90 4.45 -6.79
C ASP A 67 -13.76 4.06 -5.59
N TRP A 68 -14.89 3.40 -5.86
CA TRP A 68 -15.79 2.85 -4.84
C TRP A 68 -15.24 1.57 -4.18
N GLU A 69 -14.02 1.16 -4.55
CA GLU A 69 -13.45 -0.07 -4.07
C GLU A 69 -12.64 0.14 -2.78
N LYS A 70 -12.57 -0.92 -1.96
CA LYS A 70 -11.54 -1.08 -0.93
C LYS A 70 -10.93 -2.45 -1.12
N GLY A 71 -9.67 -2.50 -1.56
CA GLY A 71 -9.00 -3.79 -1.79
C GLY A 71 -9.75 -4.69 -2.78
N GLY A 72 -10.34 -4.12 -3.83
CA GLY A 72 -11.07 -4.87 -4.88
C GLY A 72 -12.51 -5.25 -4.54
N LEU A 73 -13.05 -4.82 -3.39
CA LEU A 73 -14.48 -4.94 -3.09
C LEU A 73 -15.17 -3.60 -3.27
N ALA A 74 -16.20 -3.55 -4.12
CA ALA A 74 -17.11 -2.42 -4.18
C ALA A 74 -17.83 -2.30 -2.83
N ILE A 75 -17.66 -1.17 -2.15
CA ILE A 75 -18.30 -0.88 -0.88
C ILE A 75 -19.32 0.24 -1.12
N ASP A 76 -20.58 -0.10 -0.96
CA ASP A 76 -21.71 0.84 -0.90
C ASP A 76 -22.10 1.03 0.58
N PHE A 77 -22.47 2.25 0.99
CA PHE A 77 -22.75 2.59 2.40
C PHE A 77 -24.22 2.37 2.77
#